data_AF-A0A7C7MSA6-F1
#
_entry.id   AF-A0A7C7MSA6-F1
#
_cell.length_a   1.000
_cell.length_b   1.000
_cell.length_c   1.000
_cell.angle_alpha   90.00
_cell.angle_beta   90.00
_cell.angle_gamma   90.00
#
_symmetry.space_group_name_H-M   'P 1'
#
loop_
_entity.id
_entity.type
_entity.pdbx_description
1 polymer ?
#
loop_
_entity_poly.entity_id
_entity_poly.type
_entity_poly.pdbx_seq_one_letter_code
_entity_poly.pdbx_strand_id
1 'polypeptide(L)'
;MRVAQTMILIFFVHAHFLIFVFESAGQSTPKEYLVQISTVDDIPKEPGWRDPAYRGWEVLSIPGLISTYYDLDLDGKLDYMVTRKIARKASAEEIDMARAIELAQYDHQAVYFSNPVIYFANKYPLFYCKGLDYRKNCRNIWVDISEDGLNGNEEVYTLGSPLQNAH
;
A
#
# COMPACT_ATOMS: atom_id res chain seq x y z
N MET A 1 22.72 2.32 63.91
CA MET A 1 22.52 1.59 62.64
C MET A 1 21.12 1.67 62.07
N ARG A 2 20.03 1.60 62.87
CA ARG A 2 18.65 1.62 62.34
C ARG A 2 18.26 2.92 61.62
N VAL A 3 18.69 4.08 62.10
CA VAL A 3 18.35 5.40 61.52
C VAL A 3 19.02 5.65 60.16
N ALA A 4 20.27 5.19 59.99
CA ALA A 4 21.00 5.33 58.74
C ALA A 4 20.37 4.47 57.63
N GLN A 5 19.88 3.28 57.97
CA GLN A 5 19.20 2.39 57.03
C GLN A 5 17.85 2.95 56.58
N THR A 6 17.07 3.58 57.47
CA THR A 6 15.81 4.24 57.07
C THR A 6 16.03 5.43 56.15
N MET A 7 17.08 6.23 56.39
CA MET A 7 17.39 7.39 55.53
C MET A 7 17.81 6.96 54.11
N ILE A 8 18.60 5.88 54.00
CA ILE A 8 18.99 5.32 52.70
C ILE A 8 17.75 4.79 51.95
N LEU A 9 16.83 4.12 52.66
CA LEU A 9 15.64 3.54 52.06
C LEU A 9 14.66 4.63 51.56
N ILE A 10 14.50 5.72 52.32
CA ILE A 10 13.72 6.89 51.90
C ILE A 10 14.33 7.52 50.64
N PHE A 11 15.65 7.65 50.57
CA PHE A 11 16.34 8.21 49.41
C PHE A 11 16.15 7.33 48.16
N PHE A 12 16.25 6.00 48.31
CA PHE A 12 16.00 5.07 47.20
C PHE A 12 14.56 5.09 46.69
N VAL A 13 13.57 5.18 47.59
CA VAL A 13 12.15 5.29 47.22
C VAL A 13 11.89 6.61 46.49
N HIS A 14 12.46 7.73 46.97
CA HIS A 14 12.31 9.04 46.31
C HIS A 14 12.97 9.07 44.92
N ALA A 15 14.15 8.46 44.77
CA ALA A 15 14.84 8.35 43.49
C ALA A 15 14.04 7.50 42.48
N HIS A 16 13.43 6.38 42.92
CA HIS A 16 12.57 5.57 42.05
C HIS A 16 11.28 6.30 41.66
N PHE A 17 10.70 7.08 42.58
CA PHE A 17 9.51 7.88 42.27
C PHE A 17 9.80 8.96 41.22
N LEU A 18 11.00 9.57 41.25
CA LEU A 18 11.40 10.56 40.24
C LEU A 18 11.69 9.95 38.86
N ILE A 19 12.23 8.73 38.81
CA ILE A 19 12.43 8.01 37.54
C ILE A 19 11.07 7.62 36.93
N PHE A 20 10.11 7.16 37.75
CA PHE A 20 8.77 6.81 37.28
C PHE A 20 7.99 8.02 36.75
N VAL A 21 8.13 9.21 37.34
CA VAL A 21 7.46 10.43 36.85
C VAL A 21 8.08 10.91 35.52
N PHE A 22 9.38 10.67 35.29
CA PHE A 22 10.03 11.00 34.02
C PHE A 22 9.72 10.01 32.88
N GLU A 23 9.52 8.72 33.17
CA GLU A 23 9.03 7.75 32.16
C GLU A 23 7.52 7.87 31.90
N SER A 24 6.74 8.43 32.82
CA SER A 24 5.31 8.73 32.60
C SER A 24 5.04 10.04 31.86
N ALA A 25 6.07 10.84 31.57
CA ALA A 25 6.03 11.84 30.50
C ALA A 25 6.21 11.14 29.14
N GLY A 26 5.42 10.07 28.93
CA GLY A 26 5.19 9.47 27.64
C GLY A 26 4.58 10.55 26.75
N GLN A 27 5.47 11.17 25.99
CA GLN A 27 5.28 12.13 24.91
C GLN A 27 3.89 12.01 24.28
N SER A 28 2.92 12.67 24.88
CA SER A 28 1.63 12.97 24.29
C SER A 28 1.83 14.13 23.31
N THR A 29 2.76 13.98 22.37
CA THR A 29 2.56 14.64 21.09
C THR A 29 1.30 14.01 20.53
N PRO A 30 0.26 14.79 20.20
CA PRO A 30 -0.67 14.29 19.21
C PRO A 30 0.23 13.92 18.04
N LYS A 31 0.36 12.63 17.73
CA LYS A 31 0.64 12.26 16.34
C LYS A 31 -0.60 12.77 15.64
N GLU A 32 -0.55 14.04 15.26
CA GLU A 32 -1.24 14.58 14.13
C GLU A 32 -0.87 13.59 13.03
N TYR A 33 -1.71 12.57 12.87
CA TYR A 33 -1.69 11.69 11.73
C TYR A 33 -2.01 12.66 10.63
N LEU A 34 -0.96 13.29 10.09
CA LEU A 34 -1.03 14.16 8.95
C LEU A 34 -1.58 13.25 7.85
N VAL A 35 -2.90 13.22 7.76
CA VAL A 35 -3.64 12.91 6.56
C VAL A 35 -3.19 14.00 5.62
N GLN A 36 -2.02 13.78 5.02
CA GLN A 36 -1.52 14.59 3.94
C GLN A 36 -2.58 14.42 2.87
N ILE A 37 -3.40 15.46 2.69
CA ILE A 37 -4.38 15.54 1.62
C ILE A 37 -3.56 15.44 0.35
N SER A 38 -3.48 14.23 -0.20
CA SER A 38 -2.66 13.93 -1.36
C SER A 38 -3.48 14.32 -2.57
N THR A 39 -2.95 15.13 -3.47
CA THR A 39 -3.69 15.59 -4.66
C THR A 39 -3.50 14.60 -5.81
N VAL A 40 -4.22 14.79 -6.91
CA VAL A 40 -4.06 13.96 -8.12
C VAL A 40 -2.67 14.14 -8.74
N ASP A 41 -2.09 15.35 -8.64
CA ASP A 41 -0.73 15.64 -9.11
C ASP A 41 0.35 14.83 -8.38
N ASP A 42 0.03 14.25 -7.22
CA ASP A 42 0.95 13.42 -6.43
C ASP A 42 1.02 11.95 -6.89
N ILE A 43 0.09 11.51 -7.77
CA ILE A 43 0.00 10.12 -8.24
C ILE A 43 1.14 9.84 -9.22
N PRO A 44 2.07 8.92 -8.89
CA PRO A 44 3.13 8.54 -9.82
C PRO A 44 2.55 7.82 -11.03
N LYS A 45 3.06 8.15 -12.23
CA LYS A 45 2.76 7.35 -13.43
C LYS A 45 3.30 5.93 -13.25
N GLU A 46 2.49 4.92 -13.58
CA GLU A 46 2.92 3.52 -13.51
C GLU A 46 4.14 3.27 -14.42
N PRO A 47 5.27 2.79 -13.87
CA PRO A 47 6.49 2.56 -14.67
C PRO A 47 6.36 1.39 -15.66
N GLY A 48 5.56 0.37 -15.29
CA GLY A 48 5.36 -0.84 -16.09
C GLY A 48 6.39 -1.95 -15.82
N TRP A 49 6.18 -3.12 -16.42
CA TRP A 49 6.89 -4.36 -16.06
C TRP A 49 8.36 -4.43 -16.51
N ARG A 50 8.77 -3.61 -17.50
CA ARG A 50 10.16 -3.53 -17.96
C ARG A 50 11.03 -2.58 -17.15
N ASP A 51 10.41 -1.82 -16.26
CA ASP A 51 11.09 -0.77 -15.51
C ASP A 51 11.93 -1.36 -14.35
N PRO A 52 13.12 -0.82 -14.05
CA PRO A 52 13.92 -1.25 -12.90
C PRO A 52 13.20 -1.15 -11.54
N ALA A 53 12.19 -0.30 -11.42
CA ALA A 53 11.38 -0.17 -10.21
C ALA A 53 10.43 -1.37 -10.00
N TYR A 54 10.14 -2.17 -11.03
CA TYR A 54 9.20 -3.28 -10.92
C TYR A 54 9.70 -4.36 -9.95
N ARG A 55 8.82 -4.80 -9.04
CA ARG A 55 9.15 -5.82 -8.00
C ARG A 55 8.29 -7.07 -8.08
N GLY A 56 7.31 -7.10 -8.98
CA GLY A 56 6.44 -8.25 -9.17
C GLY A 56 4.97 -7.90 -8.95
N TRP A 57 4.15 -8.94 -8.86
CA TRP A 57 2.71 -8.83 -8.70
C TRP A 57 2.19 -9.95 -7.79
N GLU A 58 1.01 -9.74 -7.23
CA GLU A 58 0.30 -10.78 -6.48
C GLU A 58 -1.22 -10.70 -6.66
N VAL A 59 -1.89 -11.86 -6.58
CA VAL A 59 -3.35 -11.89 -6.43
C VAL A 59 -3.67 -11.53 -4.99
N LEU A 60 -4.52 -10.52 -4.80
CA LEU A 60 -4.90 -10.08 -3.46
C LEU A 60 -5.80 -11.11 -2.76
N SER A 61 -5.87 -11.02 -1.43
CA SER A 61 -6.80 -11.79 -0.62
C SER A 61 -8.27 -11.51 -0.98
N ILE A 62 -8.55 -10.31 -1.49
CA ILE A 62 -9.84 -9.94 -2.06
C ILE A 62 -9.96 -10.62 -3.43
N PRO A 63 -10.92 -11.56 -3.62
CA PRO A 63 -11.04 -12.30 -4.86
C PRO A 63 -11.28 -11.37 -6.05
N GLY A 64 -10.58 -11.64 -7.15
CA GLY A 64 -10.75 -10.90 -8.39
C GLY A 64 -9.89 -9.64 -8.50
N LEU A 65 -9.00 -9.37 -7.56
CA LEU A 65 -8.02 -8.28 -7.64
C LEU A 65 -6.59 -8.80 -7.78
N ILE A 66 -5.79 -8.09 -8.57
CA ILE A 66 -4.37 -8.34 -8.77
C ILE A 66 -3.60 -7.03 -8.63
N SER A 67 -2.50 -7.06 -7.89
CA SER A 67 -1.69 -5.88 -7.61
C SER A 67 -0.29 -6.03 -8.15
N THR A 68 0.25 -4.95 -8.71
CA THR A 68 1.64 -4.84 -9.15
C THR A 68 2.38 -3.88 -8.24
N TYR A 69 3.61 -4.23 -7.87
CA TYR A 69 4.42 -3.52 -6.88
C TYR A 69 5.66 -2.89 -7.52
N TYR A 70 6.00 -1.71 -7.03
CA TYR A 70 7.14 -0.92 -7.46
C TYR A 70 7.90 -0.33 -6.27
N ASP A 71 9.21 -0.30 -6.43
CA ASP A 71 10.22 0.35 -5.60
C ASP A 71 10.74 1.52 -6.44
N LEU A 72 10.15 2.70 -6.24
CA LEU A 72 10.29 3.83 -7.16
C LEU A 72 11.66 4.51 -7.02
N ASP A 73 12.25 4.48 -5.82
CA ASP A 73 13.55 5.08 -5.54
C ASP A 73 14.71 4.06 -5.53
N LEU A 74 14.40 2.78 -5.71
CA LEU A 74 15.34 1.66 -5.78
C LEU A 74 16.09 1.41 -4.46
N ASP A 75 15.50 1.78 -3.32
CA ASP A 75 16.08 1.56 -2.00
C ASP A 75 15.86 0.14 -1.44
N GLY A 76 15.13 -0.71 -2.18
CA GLY A 76 14.79 -2.08 -1.82
C GLY A 76 13.48 -2.20 -1.04
N LYS A 77 12.73 -1.12 -0.85
CA LYS A 77 11.40 -1.11 -0.23
C LYS A 77 10.33 -0.82 -1.28
N LEU A 78 9.10 -1.26 -1.00
CA LEU A 78 7.98 -0.98 -1.88
C LEU A 78 7.46 0.42 -1.60
N ASP A 79 7.32 1.24 -2.63
CA ASP A 79 6.76 2.60 -2.53
C ASP A 79 5.38 2.70 -3.14
N TYR A 80 5.13 1.91 -4.18
CA TYR A 80 3.99 2.11 -5.06
C TYR A 80 3.34 0.79 -5.46
N MET A 81 2.01 0.80 -5.49
CA MET A 81 1.20 -0.34 -5.87
C MET A 81 0.07 0.13 -6.75
N VAL A 82 -0.22 -0.64 -7.80
CA VAL A 82 -1.41 -0.47 -8.62
C VAL A 82 -2.23 -1.74 -8.55
N THR A 83 -3.55 -1.62 -8.46
CA THR A 83 -4.46 -2.77 -8.36
C THR A 83 -5.46 -2.76 -9.49
N ARG A 84 -5.64 -3.91 -10.14
CA ARG A 84 -6.56 -4.13 -11.26
C ARG A 84 -7.57 -5.21 -10.92
N LYS A 85 -8.72 -5.13 -11.59
CA LYS A 85 -9.71 -6.20 -11.61
C LYS A 85 -9.31 -7.27 -12.61
N ILE A 86 -9.32 -8.52 -12.15
CA ILE A 86 -9.19 -9.71 -12.99
C ILE A 86 -10.51 -9.88 -13.74
N ALA A 87 -10.44 -9.78 -15.06
CA ALA A 87 -11.58 -9.99 -15.94
C ALA A 87 -11.83 -11.47 -16.21
N ARG A 88 -10.74 -12.24 -16.44
CA ARG A 88 -10.82 -13.68 -16.70
C ARG A 88 -9.52 -14.41 -16.36
N LYS A 89 -9.62 -15.73 -16.31
CA LYS A 89 -8.50 -16.66 -16.10
C LYS A 89 -8.47 -17.68 -17.22
N ALA A 90 -7.29 -18.16 -17.59
CA ALA A 90 -7.10 -19.27 -18.52
C ALA A 90 -6.07 -20.25 -17.97
N SER A 91 -6.11 -21.50 -18.43
CA SER A 91 -5.07 -22.48 -18.13
C SER A 91 -3.84 -22.22 -18.99
N ALA A 92 -2.66 -22.24 -18.38
CA ALA A 92 -1.38 -22.18 -19.08
C ALA A 92 -1.07 -23.47 -19.87
N GLU A 93 -1.84 -24.54 -19.66
CA GLU A 93 -1.77 -25.77 -20.45
C GLU A 93 -2.55 -25.65 -21.77
N GLU A 94 -3.58 -24.80 -21.81
CA GLU A 94 -4.45 -24.61 -22.98
C GLU A 94 -3.97 -23.45 -23.87
N ILE A 95 -3.43 -22.40 -23.27
CA ILE A 95 -3.00 -21.19 -23.98
C ILE A 95 -1.53 -20.92 -23.63
N ASP A 96 -0.68 -20.88 -24.65
CA ASP A 96 0.72 -20.50 -24.47
C ASP A 96 0.90 -18.99 -24.21
N MET A 97 2.11 -18.59 -23.80
CA MET A 97 2.39 -17.19 -23.47
C MET A 97 2.23 -16.25 -24.66
N ALA A 98 2.62 -16.68 -25.87
CA ALA A 98 2.57 -15.83 -27.05
C ALA A 98 1.12 -15.52 -27.45
N ARG A 99 0.27 -16.56 -27.46
CA ARG A 99 -1.17 -16.44 -27.71
C ARG A 99 -1.87 -15.65 -26.63
N ALA A 100 -1.50 -15.83 -25.36
CA ALA A 100 -2.05 -15.03 -24.27
C ALA A 100 -1.72 -13.54 -24.40
N ILE A 101 -0.49 -13.20 -24.81
CA ILE A 101 -0.10 -11.80 -25.09
C ILE A 101 -0.92 -11.23 -26.25
N GLU A 102 -1.07 -11.98 -27.34
CA GLU A 102 -1.86 -11.56 -28.50
C GLU A 102 -3.32 -11.28 -28.12
N LEU A 103 -3.95 -12.18 -27.37
CA LEU A 103 -5.32 -12.01 -26.87
C LEU A 103 -5.43 -10.78 -25.96
N ALA A 104 -4.48 -10.58 -25.05
CA ALA A 104 -4.48 -9.43 -24.16
C ALA A 104 -4.31 -8.11 -24.92
N GLN A 105 -3.50 -8.08 -25.98
CA GLN A 105 -3.37 -6.89 -26.83
C GLN A 105 -4.67 -6.56 -27.56
N TYR A 106 -5.31 -7.59 -28.13
CA TYR A 106 -6.58 -7.46 -28.85
C TYR A 106 -7.71 -6.98 -27.93
N ASP A 107 -7.85 -7.58 -26.75
CA ASP A 107 -8.88 -7.25 -25.76
C ASP A 107 -8.54 -5.98 -24.94
N HIS A 108 -7.39 -5.33 -25.20
CA HIS A 108 -6.86 -4.22 -24.40
C HIS A 108 -6.82 -4.53 -22.89
N GLN A 109 -6.20 -5.65 -22.54
CA GLN A 109 -6.04 -6.17 -21.19
C GLN A 109 -4.57 -6.20 -20.76
N ALA A 110 -4.35 -6.15 -19.45
CA ALA A 110 -3.10 -6.54 -18.83
C ALA A 110 -3.08 -8.06 -18.63
N VAL A 111 -1.91 -8.70 -18.78
CA VAL A 111 -1.75 -10.15 -18.63
C VAL A 111 -0.68 -10.48 -17.60
N TYR A 112 -0.97 -11.47 -16.75
CA TYR A 112 -0.10 -11.93 -15.67
C TYR A 112 0.02 -13.45 -15.71
N PHE A 113 1.25 -13.95 -15.71
CA PHE A 113 1.55 -15.37 -15.93
C PHE A 113 1.98 -16.05 -14.64
N SER A 114 1.21 -17.02 -14.16
CA SER A 114 1.58 -17.84 -12.99
C SER A 114 1.12 -19.28 -13.19
N ASN A 115 2.02 -20.15 -13.61
CA ASN A 115 1.70 -21.56 -13.87
C ASN A 115 0.97 -22.22 -12.67
N PRO A 116 -0.23 -22.83 -12.84
CA PRO A 116 -0.90 -23.18 -14.11
C PRO A 116 -1.93 -22.18 -14.64
N VAL A 117 -2.02 -20.98 -14.09
CA VAL A 117 -3.05 -19.97 -14.41
C VAL A 117 -2.47 -18.73 -15.09
N ILE A 118 -3.15 -18.26 -16.13
CA ILE A 118 -2.91 -16.96 -16.75
C ILE A 118 -4.07 -16.04 -16.36
N TYR A 119 -3.75 -14.87 -15.81
CA TYR A 119 -4.74 -13.87 -15.41
C TYR A 119 -4.78 -12.76 -16.44
N PHE A 120 -5.99 -12.44 -16.90
CA PHE A 120 -6.26 -11.29 -17.73
C PHE A 120 -7.01 -10.26 -16.88
N ALA A 121 -6.49 -9.05 -16.82
CA ALA A 121 -7.02 -7.96 -16.01
C ALA A 121 -7.25 -6.72 -16.86
N ASN A 122 -8.01 -5.77 -16.31
CA ASN A 122 -8.18 -4.47 -16.95
C ASN A 122 -6.81 -3.82 -17.21
N LYS A 123 -6.65 -3.19 -18.38
CA LYS A 123 -5.40 -2.50 -18.75
C LYS A 123 -5.08 -1.39 -17.75
N TYR A 124 -6.10 -0.59 -17.41
CA TYR A 124 -5.96 0.51 -16.46
C TYR A 124 -6.25 0.04 -15.02
N PRO A 125 -5.43 0.45 -14.04
CA PRO A 125 -5.68 0.18 -12.62
C PRO A 125 -6.96 0.81 -12.11
N LEU A 126 -7.63 0.11 -11.19
CA LEU A 126 -8.73 0.66 -10.40
C LEU A 126 -8.22 1.49 -9.22
N PHE A 127 -7.09 1.10 -8.66
CA PHE A 127 -6.50 1.76 -7.49
C PHE A 127 -5.02 2.03 -7.74
N TYR A 128 -4.61 3.23 -7.34
CA TYR A 128 -3.22 3.64 -7.21
C TYR A 128 -2.91 3.84 -5.73
N CYS A 129 -1.77 3.37 -5.27
CA CYS A 129 -1.39 3.46 -3.88
C CYS A 129 0.08 3.84 -3.73
N LYS A 130 0.36 4.89 -2.98
CA LYS A 130 1.71 5.41 -2.70
C LYS A 130 2.00 5.38 -1.20
N GLY A 131 3.27 5.16 -0.87
CA GLY A 131 3.76 5.03 0.50
C GLY A 131 3.38 3.69 1.09
N LEU A 132 3.70 2.59 0.39
CA LEU A 132 3.55 1.25 0.93
C LEU A 132 4.51 1.05 2.11
N ASP A 133 4.02 0.39 3.15
CA ASP A 133 4.90 -0.12 4.21
C ASP A 133 5.31 -1.58 3.94
N TYR A 134 6.15 -2.13 4.81
CA TYR A 134 6.61 -3.54 4.72
C TYR A 134 5.48 -4.58 4.85
N ARG A 135 4.30 -4.18 5.35
CA ARG A 135 3.10 -5.02 5.42
C ARG A 135 2.17 -4.80 4.23
N LYS A 136 2.59 -3.98 3.25
CA LYS A 136 1.82 -3.56 2.07
C LYS A 136 0.57 -2.75 2.44
N ASN A 137 0.58 -2.07 3.59
CA ASN A 137 -0.45 -1.08 3.89
C ASN A 137 -0.18 0.17 3.08
N CYS A 138 -1.25 0.75 2.55
CA CYS A 138 -1.21 1.96 1.76
C CYS A 138 -1.40 3.20 2.62
N ARG A 139 -0.51 4.18 2.46
CA ARG A 139 -0.70 5.49 3.10
C ARG A 139 -1.67 6.36 2.31
N ASN A 140 -1.46 6.49 1.00
CA ASN A 140 -2.27 7.30 0.11
C ASN A 140 -2.87 6.41 -0.97
N ILE A 141 -4.19 6.46 -1.14
CA ILE A 141 -4.93 5.65 -2.11
C ILE A 141 -5.73 6.58 -3.01
N TRP A 142 -5.70 6.32 -4.31
CA TRP A 142 -6.54 6.96 -5.30
C TRP A 142 -7.32 5.91 -6.07
N VAL A 143 -8.55 6.27 -6.44
CA VAL A 143 -9.47 5.41 -7.19
C VAL A 143 -9.64 6.00 -8.57
N ASP A 144 -9.46 5.16 -9.59
CA ASP A 144 -9.86 5.45 -10.95
C ASP A 144 -11.35 5.10 -11.10
N ILE A 145 -12.19 6.13 -11.21
CA ILE A 145 -13.66 5.98 -11.24
C ILE A 145 -14.14 5.54 -12.63
N SER A 146 -13.45 5.97 -13.68
CA SER A 146 -13.80 5.71 -15.08
C SER A 146 -13.09 4.48 -15.66
N GLU A 147 -12.13 3.91 -14.94
CA GLU A 147 -11.26 2.81 -15.39
C GLU A 147 -10.52 3.17 -16.70
N ASP A 148 -10.16 4.44 -16.88
CA ASP A 148 -9.55 4.97 -18.11
C ASP A 148 -8.07 5.35 -17.98
N GLY A 149 -7.49 5.07 -16.80
CA GLY A 149 -6.10 5.32 -16.49
C GLY A 149 -5.84 6.78 -16.11
N LEU A 150 -4.64 7.04 -15.59
CA LEU A 150 -4.22 8.38 -15.12
C LEU A 150 -4.52 9.50 -16.11
N ASN A 151 -5.59 10.24 -15.85
CA ASN A 151 -6.07 11.33 -16.71
C ASN A 151 -6.55 12.57 -15.95
N GLY A 152 -6.52 12.55 -14.61
CA GLY A 152 -6.95 13.67 -13.78
C GLY A 152 -8.32 13.46 -13.11
N ASN A 153 -9.05 12.40 -13.46
CA ASN A 153 -10.36 12.07 -12.88
C ASN A 153 -10.26 11.15 -11.65
N GLU A 154 -9.05 10.88 -11.16
CA GLU A 154 -8.83 10.05 -9.98
C GLU A 154 -9.29 10.76 -8.70
N GLU A 155 -10.00 10.03 -7.83
CA GLU A 155 -10.41 10.55 -6.53
C GLU A 155 -9.54 10.01 -5.40
N VAL A 156 -9.21 10.90 -4.46
CA VAL A 156 -8.46 10.54 -3.25
C VAL A 156 -9.37 9.76 -2.32
N TYR A 157 -8.99 8.54 -1.99
CA TYR A 157 -9.74 7.69 -1.09
C TYR A 157 -9.18 7.76 0.33
N THR A 158 -10.04 8.10 1.29
CA THR A 158 -9.68 8.12 2.71
C THR A 158 -10.51 7.12 3.50
N LEU A 159 -9.84 6.26 4.26
CA LEU A 159 -10.49 5.20 5.05
C LEU A 159 -11.41 5.74 6.17
N GLY A 160 -11.25 7.02 6.55
CA GLY A 160 -11.96 7.64 7.67
C GLY A 160 -13.24 8.40 7.29
N SER A 161 -13.46 8.68 6.00
CA SER A 161 -14.57 9.50 5.55
C SER A 161 -15.20 8.90 4.29
N PRO A 162 -16.08 7.90 4.42
CA PRO A 162 -16.89 7.48 3.28
C PRO A 162 -17.73 8.67 2.82
N LEU A 163 -17.43 9.21 1.64
CA LEU A 163 -18.31 10.17 1.00
C LEU A 163 -19.59 9.42 0.63
N GLN A 164 -20.74 9.88 1.15
CA GLN A 164 -22.01 9.45 0.59
C GLN A 164 -22.02 9.93 -0.86
N ASN A 165 -22.04 9.00 -1.81
CA ASN A 165 -22.25 9.32 -3.22
C ASN A 165 -23.49 10.22 -3.32
N ALA A 166 -23.29 11.51 -3.55
CA ALA A 166 -24.37 12.41 -3.92
C ALA A 166 -24.67 12.13 -5.40
N HIS A 167 -25.72 11.35 -5.62
CA HIS A 167 -26.31 11.10 -6.94
C HIS A 167 -26.82 12.38 -7.59
#